data_AF-A0A3P9P7B6-F1
#
_entry.id   AF-A0A3P9P7B6-F1
#
_cell.length_a   1.000
_cell.length_b   1.000
_cell.length_c   1.000
_cell.angle_alpha   90.00
_cell.angle_beta   90.00
_cell.angle_gamma   90.00
#
_symmetry.space_group_name_H-M   'P 1'
#
loop_
_entity.id
_entity.type
_entity.pdbx_description
1 polymer ?
#
loop_
_entity_poly.entity_id
_entity_poly.type
_entity_poly.pdbx_seq_one_letter_code
_entity_poly.pdbx_strand_id
1 'polypeptide(L)'
;MSQQDIIDFSALEKELKAAVESERKYQRENQAKLRAVSQGVDYDQFRGLVLTSHLKPLDKKDRDGGPRKQPWNPVSEGDSGYLFEEFRYLQSGFRGLRQVSLKGFWCL
;
A
#
# COMPACT_ATOMS: atom_id res chain seq x y z
N MET A 1 -41.35 46.97 -10.37
CA MET A 1 -40.48 45.78 -10.56
C MET A 1 -39.58 45.72 -9.35
N SER A 2 -39.73 44.69 -8.50
CA SER A 2 -39.02 44.54 -7.23
C SER A 2 -37.52 44.34 -7.46
N GLN A 3 -36.69 44.83 -6.54
CA GLN A 3 -35.21 44.77 -6.52
C GLN A 3 -34.62 43.33 -6.40
N GLN A 4 -35.27 42.31 -6.95
CA GLN A 4 -34.91 40.90 -6.77
C GLN A 4 -33.91 40.34 -7.80
N ASP A 5 -33.41 41.16 -8.73
CA ASP A 5 -32.64 40.66 -9.88
C ASP A 5 -31.15 41.06 -9.87
N ILE A 6 -30.55 41.27 -8.69
CA ILE A 6 -29.08 41.41 -8.60
C ILE A 6 -28.50 40.03 -8.28
N ILE A 7 -28.07 39.33 -9.33
CA ILE A 7 -27.42 38.01 -9.24
C ILE A 7 -26.05 38.18 -8.57
N ASP A 8 -25.84 37.50 -7.44
CA ASP A 8 -24.53 37.43 -6.80
C ASP A 8 -23.66 36.36 -7.49
N PHE A 9 -22.82 36.82 -8.42
CA PHE A 9 -21.87 35.96 -9.13
C PHE A 9 -20.85 35.29 -8.20
N SER A 10 -20.52 35.90 -7.06
CA SER A 10 -19.55 35.36 -6.13
C SER A 10 -20.09 34.15 -5.36
N ALA A 11 -21.38 34.20 -4.99
CA ALA A 11 -22.09 33.06 -4.41
C ALA A 11 -22.21 31.93 -5.44
N LEU A 12 -22.60 32.25 -6.67
CA LEU A 12 -22.76 31.27 -7.75
C LEU A 12 -21.45 30.56 -8.10
N GLU A 13 -20.33 31.29 -8.13
CA GLU A 13 -19.01 30.71 -8.39
C GLU A 13 -18.59 29.73 -7.28
N LYS A 14 -18.88 30.05 -6.02
CA LYS A 14 -18.60 29.15 -4.89
C LYS A 14 -19.43 27.89 -4.95
N GLU A 15 -20.72 28.01 -5.25
CA GLU A 15 -21.62 26.87 -5.42
C GLU A 15 -21.15 25.96 -6.55
N LEU A 16 -20.76 26.54 -7.69
CA LEU A 16 -20.23 25.78 -8.82
C LEU A 16 -18.95 25.04 -8.46
N LYS A 17 -18.01 25.71 -7.77
CA LYS A 17 -16.75 25.07 -7.31
C LYS A 17 -17.04 23.90 -6.38
N ALA A 18 -17.95 24.07 -5.41
CA ALA A 18 -18.35 23.00 -4.50
C ALA A 18 -19.00 21.82 -5.24
N ALA A 19 -19.85 22.09 -6.23
CA ALA A 19 -20.48 21.07 -7.07
C ALA A 19 -19.46 20.29 -7.93
N VAL A 20 -18.47 20.98 -8.49
CA VAL A 20 -17.40 20.33 -9.26
C VAL A 20 -16.53 19.44 -8.35
N GLU A 21 -16.20 19.90 -7.15
CA GLU A 21 -15.41 19.12 -6.20
C GLU A 21 -16.16 17.89 -5.69
N SER A 22 -17.47 18.01 -5.43
CA SER A 22 -18.30 16.89 -5.01
C SER A 22 -18.43 15.84 -6.12
N GLU A 23 -18.59 16.25 -7.37
CA GLU A 23 -18.63 15.35 -8.52
C GLU A 23 -17.29 14.61 -8.69
N ARG A 24 -16.16 15.33 -8.59
CA ARG A 24 -14.82 14.72 -8.63
C ARG A 24 -14.59 13.71 -7.50
N LYS A 25 -15.16 13.95 -6.32
CA LYS A 25 -15.12 13.00 -5.20
C LYS A 25 -15.98 11.77 -5.52
N TYR A 26 -17.23 11.98 -5.93
CA TYR A 26 -18.15 10.92 -6.32
C TYR A 26 -17.56 10.00 -7.39
N GLN A 27 -16.95 10.58 -8.42
CA GLN A 27 -16.34 9.83 -9.51
C GLN A 27 -15.21 8.92 -9.02
N ARG A 28 -14.35 9.41 -8.10
CA ARG A 28 -13.26 8.60 -7.52
C ARG A 28 -13.77 7.44 -6.68
N GLU A 29 -14.77 7.71 -5.83
CA GLU A 29 -15.39 6.67 -5.00
C GLU A 29 -16.11 5.63 -5.85
N ASN A 30 -16.86 6.06 -6.87
CA ASN A 30 -17.57 5.16 -7.77
C ASN A 30 -16.60 4.28 -8.58
N GLN A 31 -15.50 4.86 -9.07
CA GLN A 31 -14.44 4.08 -9.70
C GLN A 31 -13.85 3.03 -8.75
N ALA A 32 -13.62 3.37 -7.48
CA ALA A 32 -13.13 2.42 -6.49
C ALA A 32 -14.17 1.30 -6.23
N LYS A 33 -15.46 1.65 -6.13
CA LYS A 33 -16.56 0.68 -6.00
C LYS A 33 -16.58 -0.31 -7.17
N LEU A 34 -16.55 0.20 -8.41
CA LEU A 34 -16.55 -0.64 -9.61
C LEU A 34 -15.32 -1.56 -9.66
N ARG A 35 -14.13 -1.04 -9.33
CA ARG A 35 -12.91 -1.86 -9.25
C ARG A 35 -13.02 -2.95 -8.19
N ALA A 36 -13.47 -2.62 -6.98
CA ALA A 36 -13.61 -3.59 -5.90
C ALA A 36 -14.64 -4.69 -6.24
N VAL A 37 -15.78 -4.32 -6.83
CA VAL A 37 -16.77 -5.29 -7.34
C VAL A 37 -16.17 -6.19 -8.41
N SER A 38 -15.41 -5.64 -9.36
CA SER A 38 -14.76 -6.43 -10.40
C SER A 38 -13.71 -7.42 -9.86
N GLN A 39 -13.12 -7.11 -8.70
CA GLN A 39 -12.16 -7.98 -8.02
C GLN A 39 -12.85 -9.05 -7.15
N GLY A 40 -14.15 -8.94 -6.90
CA GLY A 40 -14.90 -9.90 -6.08
C GLY A 40 -14.45 -9.96 -4.62
N VAL A 41 -14.04 -8.82 -4.04
CA VAL A 41 -13.54 -8.76 -2.65
C VAL A 41 -14.66 -8.87 -1.61
N ASP A 42 -14.30 -9.34 -0.42
CA ASP A 42 -15.18 -9.34 0.75
C ASP A 42 -15.57 -7.91 1.16
N TYR A 43 -16.69 -7.78 1.89
CA TYR A 43 -17.25 -6.47 2.24
C TYR A 43 -16.27 -5.58 3.04
N ASP A 44 -15.51 -6.15 3.96
CA ASP A 44 -14.56 -5.37 4.77
C ASP A 44 -13.41 -4.82 3.91
N GLN A 45 -12.93 -5.60 2.94
CA GLN A 45 -11.97 -5.13 1.94
C GLN A 45 -12.57 -4.10 1.00
N PHE A 46 -13.80 -4.33 0.51
CA PHE A 46 -14.54 -3.37 -0.29
C PHE A 46 -14.62 -2.02 0.41
N ARG A 47 -15.02 -2.01 1.69
CA ARG A 47 -15.11 -0.80 2.51
C ARG A 47 -13.75 -0.11 2.61
N GLY A 48 -12.68 -0.86 2.86
CA GLY A 48 -11.31 -0.34 2.91
C GLY A 48 -10.90 0.34 1.61
N LEU A 49 -11.13 -0.30 0.45
CA LEU A 49 -10.81 0.22 -0.87
C LEU A 49 -11.58 1.51 -1.20
N VAL A 50 -12.86 1.57 -0.87
CA VAL A 50 -13.69 2.76 -1.14
C VAL A 50 -13.28 3.93 -0.24
N LEU A 51 -13.04 3.69 1.05
CA LEU A 51 -12.59 4.72 1.99
C LEU A 51 -11.22 5.30 1.59
N THR A 52 -10.33 4.47 1.07
CA THR A 52 -8.98 4.86 0.67
C THR A 52 -8.88 5.39 -0.78
N SER A 53 -10.00 5.55 -1.48
CA SER A 53 -10.05 6.03 -2.88
C SER A 53 -9.46 7.43 -3.12
N HIS A 54 -9.34 8.23 -2.08
CA HIS A 54 -8.75 9.56 -2.14
C HIS A 54 -7.21 9.56 -2.11
N LEU A 55 -6.58 8.42 -1.80
CA LEU A 55 -5.13 8.31 -1.74
C LEU A 55 -4.51 8.33 -3.15
N LYS A 56 -3.44 9.11 -3.30
CA LYS A 56 -2.64 9.12 -4.52
C LYS A 56 -1.72 7.89 -4.53
N PRO A 57 -1.59 7.18 -5.66
CA PRO A 57 -0.55 6.17 -5.81
C PRO A 57 0.83 6.75 -5.49
N LEU A 58 1.67 5.97 -4.82
CA LEU A 58 3.06 6.34 -4.54
C LEU A 58 3.82 6.51 -5.86
N ASP A 59 4.49 7.64 -6.01
CA ASP A 59 5.38 7.88 -7.14
C ASP A 59 6.68 7.08 -6.94
N LYS A 60 7.42 6.81 -8.02
CA LYS A 60 8.70 6.06 -7.95
C LYS A 60 9.70 6.74 -7.02
N LYS A 61 9.71 8.07 -7.02
CA LYS A 61 10.53 8.91 -6.14
C LYS A 61 10.18 8.75 -4.65
N ASP A 62 8.93 8.38 -4.35
CA ASP A 62 8.49 8.13 -2.97
C ASP A 62 8.91 6.72 -2.50
N ARG A 63 9.08 5.77 -3.44
CA ARG A 63 9.56 4.42 -3.17
C ARG A 63 11.07 4.38 -2.92
N ASP A 64 11.79 5.19 -3.68
CA ASP A 64 13.24 5.38 -3.57
C ASP A 64 13.53 6.37 -2.44
N GLY A 65 13.00 6.10 -1.25
CA GLY A 65 13.43 6.77 -0.03
C GLY A 65 14.96 6.64 0.06
N GLY A 66 15.64 7.75 0.34
CA GLY A 66 17.09 7.80 0.51
C GLY A 66 17.63 6.71 1.45
N PRO A 67 18.96 6.55 1.57
CA PRO A 67 19.60 5.36 2.15
C PRO A 67 18.84 4.86 3.38
N ARG A 68 18.24 3.66 3.24
CA ARG A 68 17.47 3.02 4.30
C ARG A 68 18.40 2.90 5.51
N LYS A 69 18.16 3.73 6.53
CA LYS A 69 19.00 3.78 7.74
C LYS A 69 18.97 2.48 8.54
N GLN A 70 17.99 1.61 8.27
CA GLN A 70 17.80 0.35 8.97
C GLN A 70 17.51 -0.75 7.94
N PRO A 71 18.21 -1.89 8.02
CA PRO A 71 17.85 -3.10 7.28
C PRO A 71 16.40 -3.49 7.60
N TRP A 72 15.65 -3.91 6.58
CA TRP A 72 14.29 -4.45 6.78
C TRP A 72 14.30 -5.72 7.64
N ASN A 73 15.45 -6.40 7.72
CA ASN A 73 15.67 -7.54 8.59
C ASN A 73 17.06 -7.40 9.26
N PRO A 74 17.15 -7.30 10.59
CA PRO A 74 18.44 -7.23 11.28
C PRO A 74 19.27 -8.52 11.16
N VAL A 75 18.66 -9.65 10.80
CA VAL A 75 19.35 -10.94 10.67
C VAL A 75 19.98 -11.13 9.28
N SER A 76 19.75 -10.24 8.33
CA SER A 76 20.36 -10.33 7.00
C SER A 76 21.76 -9.71 6.94
N GLU A 77 22.47 -9.62 8.07
CA GLU A 77 23.89 -9.27 8.08
C GLU A 77 24.63 -10.26 7.17
N GLY A 78 25.41 -9.73 6.24
CA GLY A 78 26.11 -10.51 5.25
C GLY A 78 26.93 -11.60 5.92
N ASP A 79 26.80 -12.83 5.40
CA ASP A 79 27.69 -13.94 5.70
C ASP A 79 29.15 -13.52 5.46
N SER A 80 29.80 -13.05 6.52
CA SER A 80 31.25 -13.08 6.69
C SER A 80 31.49 -13.69 8.05
N GLY A 81 31.72 -15.00 8.00
CA GLY A 81 31.50 -15.90 9.11
C GLY A 81 32.40 -15.68 10.31
N TYR A 82 31.85 -15.94 11.49
CA TYR A 82 32.61 -16.35 12.67
C TYR A 82 31.77 -17.34 13.50
N LEU A 83 32.28 -18.56 13.52
CA LEU A 83 32.20 -19.64 14.51
C LEU A 83 31.15 -19.53 15.63
N PHE A 84 30.15 -20.39 15.53
CA PHE A 84 29.26 -20.77 16.63
C PHE A 84 29.93 -21.87 17.48
N GLU A 85 30.90 -21.52 18.32
CA GLU A 85 31.29 -22.35 19.46
C GLU A 85 30.39 -22.01 20.65
N GLU A 86 29.15 -22.53 20.69
CA GLU A 86 28.48 -22.83 21.98
C GLU A 86 27.14 -23.60 21.89
N PHE A 87 27.00 -24.61 21.03
CA PHE A 87 25.91 -25.59 21.20
C PHE A 87 26.44 -27.02 21.17
N ARG A 88 27.36 -27.30 22.09
CA ARG A 88 27.69 -28.67 22.49
C ARG A 88 26.84 -29.05 23.69
N TYR A 89 25.53 -29.21 23.53
CA TYR A 89 24.72 -30.13 24.36
C TYR A 89 23.32 -30.29 23.72
N LEU A 90 22.93 -31.55 23.51
CA LEU A 90 21.69 -32.03 22.87
C LEU A 90 21.56 -31.85 21.35
N GLN A 91 22.16 -32.77 20.60
CA GLN A 91 21.41 -33.63 19.67
C GLN A 91 22.30 -34.78 19.21
N SER A 92 22.53 -35.72 20.12
CA SER A 92 22.90 -37.07 19.72
C SER A 92 21.71 -37.67 18.97
N GLY A 93 21.81 -37.72 17.64
CA GLY A 93 21.03 -38.65 16.84
C GLY A 93 20.04 -38.01 15.87
N PHE A 94 20.52 -37.58 14.71
CA PHE A 94 19.81 -37.81 13.44
C PHE A 94 20.86 -37.96 12.34
N ARG A 95 21.14 -39.22 11.95
CA ARG A 95 21.95 -39.53 10.78
C ARG A 95 21.12 -39.24 9.53
N GLY A 96 21.68 -38.43 8.64
CA GLY A 96 21.32 -38.44 7.22
C GLY A 96 20.39 -37.32 6.77
N LEU A 97 20.97 -36.20 6.36
CA LEU A 97 20.34 -35.27 5.43
C LEU A 97 21.28 -35.12 4.23
N ARG A 98 20.82 -35.62 3.09
CA ARG A 98 21.44 -35.33 1.78
C ARG A 98 21.48 -33.82 1.62
N GLN A 99 22.64 -33.32 1.20
CA GLN A 99 22.77 -32.00 0.59
C GLN A 99 21.78 -31.91 -0.58
N VAL A 100 20.68 -31.18 -0.41
CA VAL A 100 19.89 -30.69 -1.55
C VAL A 100 20.20 -29.20 -1.65
N SER A 101 20.90 -28.85 -2.73
CA SER A 101 21.29 -27.48 -3.03
C SER A 101 20.04 -26.61 -3.21
N LEU A 102 19.77 -25.73 -2.25
CA LEU A 102 18.80 -24.65 -2.38
C LEU A 102 19.42 -23.50 -3.20
N LYS A 103 19.70 -23.76 -4.48
CA LYS A 103 19.88 -22.70 -5.48
C LYS A 103 18.64 -22.72 -6.37
N GLY A 104 17.68 -21.84 -6.07
CA GLY A 104 16.62 -21.54 -7.04
C GLY A 104 15.19 -21.52 -6.53
N PHE A 105 14.92 -21.04 -5.32
CA PHE A 105 13.54 -20.79 -4.89
C PHE A 105 13.36 -19.39 -4.32
N TRP A 106 13.55 -18.37 -5.17
CA TRP A 106 13.04 -17.01 -4.94
C TRP A 106 12.73 -16.35 -6.29
N CYS A 107 11.55 -16.66 -6.83
CA CYS A 107 10.73 -15.79 -7.68
C CYS A 107 9.47 -16.56 -8.08
N LEU A 108 8.40 -16.39 -7.31
CA LEU A 108 7.03 -16.23 -7.82
C LEU A 108 6.27 -15.35 -6.81
#